data_AF-A0AAV8Z2H0-F1
#
_entry.id   AF-A0AAV8Z2H0-F1
#
_cell.length_a   1.000
_cell.length_b   1.000
_cell.length_c   1.000
_cell.angle_alpha   90.00
_cell.angle_beta   90.00
_cell.angle_gamma   90.00
#
_symmetry.space_group_name_H-M   'P 1'
#
loop_
_entity.id
_entity.type
_entity.pdbx_description
1 polymer ?
#
loop_
_entity_poly.entity_id
_entity_poly.type
_entity_poly.pdbx_seq_one_letter_code
_entity_poly.pdbx_strand_id
1 'polypeptide(L)'
;MLSHGFHYIWTHVGHPHRGVDLKIPHHDNEIAQSEAHFSSLDWVKYFLHSGHLTIAGCKMSKSLKNFVSIQDALSKYTARQLRFAFLLHGWRDTLDYSQNTMDIEKIFNEFFLNIKDATSNFCQDKTTFTTFTKWDSKEKTLNDIFLKTKDNVHIALCDNMRYPYGNGQS
;
A
#
# COMPACT_ATOMS: atom_id res chain seq x y z
N MET A 1 -12.54 5.96 43.67
CA MET A 1 -13.61 4.99 43.33
C MET A 1 -14.35 5.56 42.14
N LEU A 2 -14.30 5.06 40.91
CA LEU A 2 -13.68 3.89 40.30
C LEU A 2 -13.12 4.33 38.94
N SER A 3 -12.01 3.68 38.53
CA SER A 3 -11.59 3.35 37.17
C SER A 3 -12.65 3.64 36.09
N HIS A 4 -12.36 4.22 34.92
CA HIS A 4 -11.63 3.55 33.84
C HIS A 4 -10.85 4.56 32.99
N GLY A 5 -9.54 4.28 32.85
CA GLY A 5 -8.66 4.99 31.96
C GLY A 5 -8.89 4.62 30.50
N PHE A 6 -8.73 5.61 29.63
CA PHE A 6 -8.20 5.43 28.29
C PHE A 6 -7.33 6.64 27.99
N HIS A 7 -6.07 6.55 28.39
CA HIS A 7 -5.00 7.45 27.98
C HIS A 7 -4.05 6.67 27.07
N TYR A 8 -4.50 6.33 25.85
CA TYR A 8 -3.63 5.81 24.80
C TYR A 8 -4.18 6.19 23.41
N ILE A 9 -3.51 7.20 22.81
CA ILE A 9 -3.18 7.38 21.38
C ILE A 9 -4.35 7.53 20.38
N TRP A 10 -4.20 8.56 19.50
CA TRP A 10 -5.01 8.91 18.33
C TRP A 10 -6.20 9.84 18.61
N THR A 11 -6.01 11.12 18.28
CA THR A 11 -6.97 12.19 18.48
C THR A 11 -8.22 11.98 17.62
N HIS A 12 -9.26 11.49 18.28
CA HIS A 12 -10.69 11.58 17.99
C HIS A 12 -11.21 10.72 16.82
N VAL A 13 -11.92 9.67 17.22
CA VAL A 13 -12.31 8.50 16.45
C VAL A 13 -13.40 8.82 15.41
N GLY A 14 -13.01 8.83 14.14
CA GLY A 14 -13.77 8.23 13.05
C GLY A 14 -12.90 7.13 12.45
N HIS A 15 -13.44 5.97 12.08
CA HIS A 15 -12.65 4.95 11.38
C HIS A 15 -12.14 5.57 10.06
N PRO A 16 -10.88 6.02 9.97
CA PRO A 16 -10.49 6.93 8.90
C PRO A 16 -10.38 6.17 7.58
N HIS A 17 -10.36 4.84 7.61
CA HIS A 17 -10.06 3.98 6.48
C HIS A 17 -11.25 3.05 6.22
N ARG A 18 -12.09 3.41 5.26
CA ARG A 18 -13.28 2.64 4.87
C ARG A 18 -13.42 2.64 3.35
N GLY A 19 -14.17 1.70 2.79
CA GLY A 19 -14.45 1.70 1.35
C GLY A 19 -15.23 2.96 0.96
N VAL A 20 -15.05 3.44 -0.28
CA VAL A 20 -15.74 4.64 -0.80
C VAL A 20 -17.27 4.55 -0.71
N ASP A 21 -17.83 3.35 -0.70
CA ASP A 21 -19.26 3.08 -0.46
C ASP A 21 -19.80 3.64 0.86
N LEU A 22 -18.94 3.81 1.87
CA LEU A 22 -19.34 4.26 3.19
C LEU A 22 -19.35 5.79 3.33
N LYS A 23 -18.92 6.52 2.28
CA LYS A 23 -18.91 7.99 2.29
C LYS A 23 -20.30 8.57 2.58
N ILE A 24 -21.36 8.03 1.96
CA ILE A 24 -22.74 8.47 2.14
C ILE A 24 -23.65 7.24 2.24
N PRO A 25 -24.62 7.17 3.18
CA PRO A 25 -24.88 8.13 4.26
C PRO A 25 -24.07 7.86 5.52
N HIS A 26 -23.25 6.80 5.55
CA HIS A 26 -22.67 6.30 6.80
C HIS A 26 -21.75 7.32 7.47
N HIS A 27 -20.75 7.86 6.77
CA HIS A 27 -19.83 8.84 7.37
C HIS A 27 -20.53 10.17 7.65
N ASP A 28 -21.44 10.60 6.79
CA ASP A 28 -22.29 11.78 7.04
C ASP A 28 -23.02 11.66 8.38
N ASN A 29 -23.63 10.49 8.63
CA ASN A 29 -24.32 10.22 9.88
C ASN A 29 -23.34 10.14 11.06
N GLU A 30 -22.16 9.54 10.89
CA GLU A 30 -21.13 9.49 11.93
C GLU A 30 -20.65 10.89 12.33
N ILE A 31 -20.44 11.79 11.35
CA ILE A 31 -20.08 13.20 11.59
C ILE A 31 -21.23 13.89 12.32
N ALA A 32 -22.45 13.86 11.78
CA ALA A 32 -23.59 14.55 12.35
C ALA A 32 -23.87 14.12 13.81
N GLN A 33 -23.75 12.83 14.11
CA GLN A 33 -23.92 12.31 15.48
C GLN A 33 -22.80 12.78 16.42
N SER A 34 -21.55 12.78 15.94
CA SER A 34 -20.40 13.17 16.75
C SER A 34 -20.38 14.67 17.03
N GLU A 35 -20.63 15.50 16.02
CA GLU A 35 -20.71 16.96 16.17
C GLU A 35 -21.85 17.37 17.10
N ALA A 36 -23.02 16.72 16.99
CA ALA A 36 -24.16 16.96 17.87
C ALA A 36 -23.88 16.57 19.33
N HIS A 37 -23.13 15.48 19.56
CA HIS A 37 -22.83 15.02 20.91
C HIS A 37 -21.71 15.84 21.58
N PHE A 38 -20.65 16.17 20.84
CA PHE A 38 -19.46 16.82 21.39
C PHE A 38 -19.46 18.35 21.23
N SER A 39 -20.48 18.94 20.58
CA SER A 39 -20.56 20.38 20.29
C SER A 39 -19.28 20.92 19.62
N SER A 40 -18.67 20.13 18.74
CA SER A 40 -17.44 20.47 18.02
C SER A 40 -17.71 20.37 16.52
N LEU A 41 -17.27 21.37 15.76
CA LEU A 41 -17.46 21.45 14.30
C LEU A 41 -16.33 20.78 13.51
N ASP A 42 -15.29 20.29 14.18
CA ASP A 42 -14.09 19.68 13.56
C ASP A 42 -13.81 18.30 14.14
N TRP A 43 -14.83 17.43 14.22
CA TRP A 43 -14.67 16.10 14.82
C TRP A 43 -13.66 15.22 14.04
N VAL A 44 -13.69 15.26 12.71
CA VAL A 44 -12.75 14.53 11.83
C VAL A 44 -12.19 15.47 10.78
N LYS A 45 -10.86 15.56 10.69
CA LYS A 45 -10.16 16.43 9.71
C LYS A 45 -9.95 15.78 8.35
N TYR A 46 -9.76 14.47 8.32
CA TYR A 46 -9.45 13.73 7.09
C TYR A 46 -10.14 12.36 7.08
N PHE A 47 -10.77 12.04 5.95
CA PHE A 47 -11.26 10.70 5.65
C PHE A 47 -10.42 10.08 4.52
N LEU A 48 -10.13 8.80 4.67
CA LEU A 48 -9.46 7.96 3.69
C LEU A 48 -10.47 6.93 3.15
N HIS A 49 -10.86 7.09 1.89
CA HIS A 49 -11.79 6.19 1.22
C HIS A 49 -11.09 5.34 0.16
N SER A 50 -10.96 4.04 0.39
CA SER A 50 -10.38 3.15 -0.62
C SER A 50 -11.32 2.96 -1.81
N GLY A 51 -10.74 2.87 -3.01
CA GLY A 51 -11.48 2.63 -4.24
C GLY A 51 -12.21 1.29 -4.27
N HIS A 52 -13.03 1.09 -5.30
CA HIS A 52 -13.78 -0.16 -5.46
C HIS A 52 -12.90 -1.30 -5.97
N LEU A 53 -13.34 -2.53 -5.66
CA LEU A 53 -12.87 -3.74 -6.33
C LEU A 53 -13.94 -4.17 -7.34
N THR A 54 -13.55 -4.37 -8.59
CA THR A 54 -14.41 -4.87 -9.66
C THR A 54 -13.97 -6.26 -10.11
N ILE A 55 -14.87 -7.01 -10.72
CA ILE A 55 -14.54 -8.21 -11.50
C ILE A 55 -15.12 -8.00 -12.89
N ALA A 56 -14.27 -8.05 -13.92
CA ALA A 56 -14.68 -7.80 -15.31
C ALA A 56 -15.43 -6.45 -15.46
N GLY A 57 -14.93 -5.41 -14.79
CA GLY A 57 -15.52 -4.07 -14.80
C GLY A 57 -16.83 -3.92 -14.02
N CYS A 58 -17.39 -5.00 -13.47
CA CYS A 58 -18.58 -4.96 -12.63
C CYS A 58 -18.19 -4.87 -11.15
N LYS A 59 -18.86 -3.98 -10.40
CA LYS A 59 -18.66 -3.88 -8.94
C LYS A 59 -18.82 -5.24 -8.26
N MET A 60 -17.85 -5.62 -7.45
CA MET A 60 -17.92 -6.86 -6.68
C MET A 60 -18.96 -6.70 -5.56
N SER A 61 -20.02 -7.52 -5.54
CA SER A 61 -20.98 -7.50 -4.44
C SER A 61 -21.64 -8.86 -4.19
N LYS A 62 -22.05 -9.09 -2.93
CA LYS A 62 -22.80 -10.30 -2.57
C LYS A 62 -24.16 -10.36 -3.29
N SER A 63 -24.82 -9.21 -3.47
CA SER A 63 -26.13 -9.13 -4.14
C SER A 63 -26.05 -9.40 -5.64
N LEU A 64 -24.95 -9.00 -6.29
CA LEU A 64 -24.67 -9.27 -7.71
C LEU A 64 -24.11 -10.69 -7.93
N LYS A 65 -23.95 -11.49 -6.87
CA LYS A 65 -23.39 -12.86 -6.88
C LYS A 65 -22.02 -12.98 -7.58
N ASN A 66 -21.33 -11.87 -7.78
CA ASN A 66 -20.03 -11.76 -8.46
C ASN A 66 -18.92 -11.45 -7.45
N PHE A 67 -18.97 -12.02 -6.26
CA PHE A 67 -17.95 -11.81 -5.23
C PHE A 67 -17.02 -13.01 -5.11
N VAL A 68 -15.75 -12.73 -4.83
CA VAL A 68 -14.74 -13.75 -4.55
C VAL A 68 -14.38 -13.60 -3.08
N SER A 69 -14.50 -14.69 -2.31
CA SER A 69 -14.05 -14.65 -0.92
C SER A 69 -12.53 -14.64 -0.84
N ILE A 70 -11.98 -14.17 0.28
CA ILE A 70 -10.53 -14.23 0.52
C ILE A 70 -10.04 -15.68 0.47
N GLN A 71 -10.83 -16.64 0.97
CA GLN A 71 -10.49 -18.07 0.93
C GLN A 71 -10.41 -18.58 -0.52
N ASP A 72 -11.38 -18.22 -1.36
CA ASP A 72 -11.37 -18.58 -2.78
C ASP A 72 -10.20 -17.95 -3.52
N ALA A 73 -9.89 -16.68 -3.23
CA ALA A 73 -8.73 -16.00 -3.80
C ALA A 73 -7.42 -16.68 -3.39
N LEU A 74 -7.27 -17.05 -2.11
CA LEU A 74 -6.09 -17.74 -1.58
C LEU A 74 -5.98 -19.19 -2.04
N SER A 75 -7.06 -19.81 -2.50
CA SER A 75 -7.00 -21.13 -3.14
C SER A 75 -6.35 -21.09 -4.52
N LYS A 76 -6.38 -19.92 -5.19
CA LYS A 76 -5.84 -19.73 -6.55
C LYS A 76 -4.50 -18.99 -6.57
N TYR A 77 -4.30 -18.06 -5.64
CA TYR A 77 -3.13 -17.18 -5.59
C TYR A 77 -2.51 -17.13 -4.21
N THR A 78 -1.22 -16.83 -4.16
CA THR A 78 -0.53 -16.62 -2.90
C THR A 78 -0.97 -15.31 -2.24
N ALA A 79 -0.89 -15.25 -0.90
CA ALA A 79 -1.11 -13.99 -0.18
C ALA A 79 -0.14 -12.87 -0.61
N ARG A 80 1.02 -13.24 -1.17
CA ARG A 80 2.00 -12.29 -1.70
C ARG A 80 1.54 -11.69 -3.03
N GLN A 81 1.02 -12.50 -3.95
CA GLN A 81 0.40 -12.03 -5.20
C GLN A 81 -0.68 -10.99 -4.93
N LEU A 82 -1.62 -11.33 -4.03
CA LEU A 82 -2.72 -10.43 -3.68
C LEU A 82 -2.20 -9.11 -3.11
N ARG A 83 -1.21 -9.14 -2.22
CA ARG A 83 -0.61 -7.92 -1.66
C ARG A 83 0.07 -7.06 -2.72
N PHE A 84 0.82 -7.66 -3.66
CA PHE A 84 1.42 -6.89 -4.74
C PHE A 84 0.38 -6.29 -5.67
N ALA A 85 -0.67 -7.03 -6.02
CA ALA A 85 -1.78 -6.50 -6.80
C ALA A 85 -2.43 -5.27 -6.13
N PHE A 86 -2.59 -5.26 -4.80
CA PHE A 86 -3.12 -4.07 -4.12
C PHE A 86 -2.10 -2.92 -4.01
N LEU A 87 -0.82 -3.21 -3.80
CA LEU A 87 0.22 -2.19 -3.58
C LEU A 87 0.61 -1.44 -4.88
N LEU A 88 0.47 -2.08 -6.03
CA LEU A 88 0.85 -1.50 -7.32
C LEU A 88 -0.25 -0.63 -7.93
N HIS A 89 -1.45 -0.71 -7.38
CA HIS A 89 -2.57 0.13 -7.77
C HIS A 89 -2.75 1.26 -6.74
N GLY A 90 -3.15 2.44 -7.22
CA GLY A 90 -3.45 3.55 -6.33
C GLY A 90 -4.58 3.17 -5.38
N TRP A 91 -4.42 3.43 -4.08
CA TRP A 91 -5.38 3.01 -3.07
C TRP A 91 -6.78 3.65 -3.22
N ARG A 92 -6.87 4.79 -3.94
CA ARG A 92 -8.13 5.46 -4.31
C ARG A 92 -8.75 4.92 -5.59
N ASP A 93 -7.96 4.24 -6.41
CA ASP A 93 -8.37 3.83 -7.74
C ASP A 93 -9.23 2.57 -7.67
N THR A 94 -10.03 2.36 -8.71
CA THR A 94 -10.76 1.10 -8.86
C THR A 94 -9.81 0.02 -9.34
N LEU A 95 -9.73 -1.07 -8.59
CA LEU A 95 -8.94 -2.25 -8.97
C LEU A 95 -9.84 -3.26 -9.67
N ASP A 96 -9.47 -3.69 -10.87
CA ASP A 96 -10.12 -4.82 -11.53
C ASP A 96 -9.40 -6.13 -11.20
N TYR A 97 -10.13 -7.02 -10.54
CA TYR A 97 -9.69 -8.37 -10.21
C TYR A 97 -9.76 -9.23 -11.48
N SER A 98 -8.59 -9.49 -12.06
CA SER A 98 -8.42 -10.34 -13.24
C SER A 98 -7.17 -11.22 -13.08
N GLN A 99 -7.07 -12.28 -13.90
CA GLN A 99 -5.86 -13.11 -13.95
C GLN A 99 -4.61 -12.28 -14.29
N ASN A 100 -4.75 -11.35 -15.24
CA ASN A 100 -3.64 -10.49 -15.67
C ASN A 100 -3.10 -9.60 -14.53
N THR A 101 -3.99 -9.11 -13.66
CA THR A 101 -3.61 -8.34 -12.45
C THR A 101 -2.81 -9.19 -11.45
N MET A 102 -2.92 -10.53 -11.51
CA MET A 102 -2.28 -11.44 -10.57
C MET A 102 -0.95 -12.01 -11.07
N ASP A 103 -0.66 -11.88 -12.37
CA ASP A 103 0.58 -12.38 -12.99
C ASP A 103 1.82 -11.52 -12.65
N ILE A 104 1.65 -10.47 -11.84
CA ILE A 104 2.71 -9.54 -11.40
C ILE A 104 3.76 -10.25 -10.52
N GLU A 105 3.41 -11.32 -9.81
CA GLU A 105 4.39 -12.05 -8.98
C GLU A 105 5.54 -12.63 -9.80
N LYS A 106 5.32 -12.97 -11.07
CA LYS A 106 6.40 -13.45 -11.95
C LYS A 106 7.51 -12.41 -12.10
N ILE A 107 7.12 -11.15 -12.31
CA ILE A 107 8.04 -10.02 -12.46
C ILE A 107 8.89 -9.86 -11.20
N PHE A 108 8.25 -9.90 -10.01
CA PHE A 108 8.96 -9.77 -8.74
C PHE A 108 9.86 -10.96 -8.45
N ASN A 109 9.42 -12.18 -8.75
CA ASN A 109 10.25 -13.36 -8.56
C ASN A 109 11.50 -13.30 -9.44
N GLU A 110 11.37 -12.95 -10.72
CA GLU A 110 12.51 -12.76 -11.62
C GLU A 110 13.46 -11.68 -11.10
N PHE A 111 12.92 -10.54 -10.64
CA PHE A 111 13.72 -9.49 -10.01
C PHE A 111 14.51 -10.01 -8.79
N PHE A 112 13.84 -10.66 -7.84
CA PHE A 112 14.51 -11.16 -6.62
C PHE A 112 15.54 -12.25 -6.92
N LEU A 113 15.28 -13.11 -7.92
CA LEU A 113 16.23 -14.12 -8.37
C LEU A 113 17.48 -13.47 -8.98
N ASN A 114 17.30 -12.46 -9.84
CA ASN A 114 18.42 -11.73 -10.45
C ASN A 114 19.28 -11.02 -9.38
N ILE A 115 18.65 -10.38 -8.38
CA ILE A 115 19.37 -9.74 -7.28
C ILE A 115 20.10 -10.77 -6.42
N LYS A 116 19.46 -11.91 -6.13
CA LYS A 116 20.08 -12.99 -5.37
C LYS A 116 21.30 -13.57 -6.09
N ASP A 117 21.18 -13.81 -7.40
CA ASP A 117 22.28 -14.32 -8.22
C ASP A 117 23.45 -13.32 -8.26
N ALA A 118 23.17 -12.05 -8.54
CA ALA A 118 24.16 -10.99 -8.51
C ALA A 118 24.87 -10.92 -7.14
N THR A 119 24.13 -10.94 -6.03
CA THR A 119 24.69 -10.84 -4.67
C THR A 119 25.47 -12.10 -4.28
N SER A 120 25.00 -13.29 -4.69
CA SER A 120 25.67 -14.56 -4.40
C SER A 120 27.06 -14.63 -5.03
N ASN A 121 27.24 -14.06 -6.23
CA ASN A 121 28.53 -13.96 -6.90
C ASN A 121 29.52 -13.06 -6.13
N PHE A 122 29.06 -12.00 -5.45
CA PHE A 122 29.91 -11.14 -4.62
C PHE A 122 30.30 -11.77 -3.27
N CYS A 123 29.45 -12.60 -2.66
CA CYS A 123 29.75 -13.25 -1.37
C CYS A 123 30.83 -14.33 -1.45
N GLN A 124 31.18 -14.82 -2.64
CA GLN A 124 32.29 -15.78 -2.80
C GLN A 124 33.67 -15.09 -2.73
N ASP A 125 33.75 -13.82 -3.12
CA ASP A 125 34.93 -12.98 -2.91
C ASP A 125 34.97 -12.51 -1.44
N LYS A 126 35.30 -13.42 -0.52
CA LYS A 126 35.71 -13.07 0.84
C LYS A 126 37.09 -12.39 0.81
N THR A 127 37.17 -11.20 0.24
CA THR A 127 38.30 -10.29 0.50
C THR A 127 38.05 -9.65 1.86
N THR A 128 38.90 -10.05 2.80
CA THR A 128 39.11 -9.56 4.17
C THR A 128 38.64 -8.12 4.39
N PHE A 129 37.53 -7.97 5.12
CA PHE A 129 36.96 -6.68 5.54
C PHE A 129 37.79 -6.08 6.68
N THR A 130 38.98 -5.56 6.37
CA THR A 130 39.83 -4.87 7.37
C THR A 130 40.37 -3.52 6.91
N THR A 131 39.94 -3.03 5.74
CA THR A 131 40.44 -1.75 5.23
C THR A 131 39.29 -0.91 4.73
N PHE A 132 39.22 0.35 5.17
CA PHE A 132 38.33 1.37 4.60
C PHE A 132 38.75 1.60 3.14
N THR A 133 38.19 0.82 2.23
CA THR A 133 38.47 0.96 0.80
C THR A 133 37.76 2.21 0.28
N LYS A 134 38.52 3.12 -0.32
CA LYS A 134 37.97 4.32 -0.95
C LYS A 134 37.13 3.90 -2.15
N TRP A 135 35.86 4.33 -2.20
CA TRP A 135 34.97 4.00 -3.31
C TRP A 135 35.52 4.45 -4.66
N ASP A 136 35.41 3.57 -5.64
CA ASP A 136 35.70 3.87 -7.04
C ASP A 136 34.65 4.85 -7.61
N SER A 137 34.99 5.49 -8.73
CA SER A 137 34.11 6.43 -9.43
C SER A 137 32.76 5.78 -9.79
N LYS A 138 32.76 4.51 -10.20
CA LYS A 138 31.53 3.76 -10.51
C LYS A 138 30.65 3.54 -9.27
N GLU A 139 31.25 3.19 -8.14
CA GLU A 139 30.54 2.95 -6.88
C GLU A 139 29.91 4.23 -6.34
N LYS A 140 30.62 5.36 -6.47
CA LYS A 140 30.08 6.69 -6.14
C LYS A 140 28.87 7.03 -7.00
N THR A 141 28.96 6.87 -8.32
CA THR A 141 27.83 7.11 -9.22
C THR A 141 26.64 6.23 -8.87
N LEU A 142 26.87 4.95 -8.58
CA LEU A 142 25.80 4.04 -8.15
C LEU A 142 25.16 4.48 -6.84
N ASN A 143 25.96 4.90 -5.85
CA ASN A 143 25.46 5.41 -4.59
C ASN A 143 24.64 6.70 -4.78
N ASP A 144 25.08 7.62 -5.65
CA ASP A 144 24.33 8.84 -5.95
C ASP A 144 22.97 8.53 -6.59
N ILE A 145 22.93 7.56 -7.52
CA ILE A 145 21.68 7.06 -8.11
C ILE A 145 20.79 6.43 -7.04
N PHE A 146 21.36 5.63 -6.14
CA PHE A 146 20.63 5.00 -5.04
C PHE A 146 19.99 6.06 -4.11
N LEU A 147 20.77 7.06 -3.67
CA LEU A 147 20.27 8.13 -2.81
C LEU A 147 19.16 8.92 -3.49
N LYS A 148 19.37 9.33 -4.75
CA LYS A 148 18.34 10.02 -5.54
C LYS A 148 17.07 9.18 -5.67
N THR A 149 17.20 7.88 -5.93
CA THR A 149 16.06 6.98 -6.04
C THR A 149 15.32 6.83 -4.71
N LYS A 150 16.05 6.71 -3.61
CA LYS A 150 15.48 6.64 -2.26
C LYS A 150 14.67 7.90 -1.94
N ASP A 151 15.20 9.08 -2.26
CA ASP A 151 14.50 10.34 -2.03
C ASP A 151 13.26 10.46 -2.92
N ASN A 152 13.34 10.04 -4.18
CA ASN A 152 12.18 10.01 -5.07
C ASN A 152 11.07 9.08 -4.55
N VAL A 153 11.42 7.89 -4.05
CA VAL A 153 10.45 6.96 -3.44
C VAL A 153 9.82 7.59 -2.20
N HIS A 154 10.62 8.27 -1.36
CA HIS A 154 10.10 8.96 -0.18
C HIS A 154 9.11 10.06 -0.57
N ILE A 155 9.45 10.90 -1.55
CA ILE A 155 8.57 11.96 -2.06
C ILE A 155 7.26 11.36 -2.60
N ALA A 156 7.34 10.28 -3.39
CA ALA A 156 6.17 9.62 -3.95
C ALA A 156 5.24 9.04 -2.86
N LEU A 157 5.79 8.46 -1.79
CA LEU A 157 5.00 7.97 -0.66
C LEU A 157 4.34 9.11 0.14
N CYS A 158 5.04 10.24 0.29
CA CYS A 158 4.48 11.45 0.91
C CYS A 158 3.37 12.09 0.06
N ASP A 159 3.43 11.95 -1.26
CA ASP A 159 2.36 12.33 -2.18
C ASP A 159 1.26 11.27 -2.20
N ASN A 160 0.40 11.28 -1.17
CA ASN A 160 -0.80 10.47 -1.11
C ASN A 160 -0.56 8.94 -1.26
N MET A 161 0.56 8.43 -0.73
CA MET A 161 0.93 7.01 -0.84
C MET A 161 0.99 6.54 -2.30
N ARG A 162 1.37 7.42 -3.22
CA ARG A 162 1.46 7.08 -4.64
C ARG A 162 2.67 6.17 -4.85
N TYR A 163 2.42 5.03 -5.47
CA TYR A 163 3.53 4.22 -6.00
C TYR A 163 4.12 4.95 -7.22
N PRO A 164 5.44 5.20 -7.28
CA PRO A 164 6.06 6.07 -8.29
C PRO A 164 5.90 5.61 -9.75
N TYR A 165 5.41 4.39 -9.99
CA TYR A 165 5.17 3.83 -11.32
C TYR A 165 3.73 3.37 -11.56
N GLY A 166 2.77 3.75 -10.72
CA GLY A 166 1.35 3.48 -10.99
C GLY A 166 0.90 4.26 -12.23
N ASN A 167 0.38 3.55 -13.25
CA ASN A 167 -0.09 4.06 -14.55
C ASN A 167 -1.31 5.01 -14.48
N GLY A 168 -1.30 6.00 -13.59
CA GLY A 168 -2.23 7.11 -13.61
C GLY A 168 -1.54 8.32 -14.20
N GLN A 169 -1.54 8.47 -15.52
CA GLN A 169 -1.32 9.79 -16.11
C GLN A 169 -2.46 10.71 -15.65
N SER A 170 -2.08 11.86 -15.09
CA SER A 170 -2.96 13.00 -14.85
C SER A 170 -3.48 13.57 -16.17
#